data_AF-A0A0J6XXI9-F1
#
_entry.id   AF-A0A0J6XXI9-F1
#
_cell.length_a   1.000
_cell.length_b   1.000
_cell.length_c   1.000
_cell.angle_alpha   90.00
_cell.angle_beta   90.00
_cell.angle_gamma   90.00
#
_symmetry.space_group_name_H-M   'P 1'
#
loop_
_entity.id
_entity.type
_entity.pdbx_description
1 polymer ?
#
loop_
_entity_poly.entity_id
_entity_poly.type
_entity_poly.pdbx_seq_one_letter_code
_entity_poly.pdbx_strand_id
1 'polypeptide(L)'
;MPSTIQRLRIFRYAKFDIDALCCLASRLRSGISCFCDTSQAPFNGSLNWAVSVFFVDGVEWLLRSPLNENGAILCPQTNSMLLESEAVTIKYIRAHSSIPVPEIFAYSCSKENEIGIPYILMSKAPGYPLRLHWTHMSPEGKAKILRQLGSITWQLCQLKFDQIGSLFEGAHDPVIKTCLTRGLLVHERHTLDLPRGPFASATDFYKALISAFQEHASILPLSPRCFFAPLPLPEEYEDNSQFQRSRDRWHDFVALGSKIDGSENRADYTIVGDLLAEMRLNVNNIFIDEEYNITCLIDWAFCSSLPLSVAVTEPGLPQSRHELSEQLREEFRQGFQETPYVMSQQVDLKERALLCRILQHSRPMWLLSRVLNFDATVDYPLLNDLWAIVNPNRGHLLMEFKTRQSWDQYMELHALLKEDDHPFDVAERNHFDQRSQFDLTVAKKLTLISQWSSRYSKPSFSGLRAASAAFIADKTLWKWVDRCIMDLQEKTEVFCTNILLIPCLIVNNQ
;
A
#
# COMPACT_ATOMS: atom_id res chain seq x y z
N MET A 1 10.73 -17.33 47.47
CA MET A 1 10.28 -17.62 46.09
C MET A 1 10.64 -16.45 45.21
N PRO A 2 11.09 -16.63 43.95
CA PRO A 2 11.09 -15.54 42.99
C PRO A 2 9.65 -15.18 42.65
N SER A 3 9.25 -13.92 42.86
CA SER A 3 7.97 -13.43 42.35
C SER A 3 8.07 -13.30 40.84
N THR A 4 7.39 -14.19 40.10
CA THR A 4 7.29 -14.07 38.65
C THR A 4 6.62 -12.75 38.30
N ILE A 5 7.39 -11.77 37.84
CA ILE A 5 6.88 -10.46 37.42
C ILE A 5 6.08 -10.66 36.13
N GLN A 6 4.79 -10.95 36.28
CA GLN A 6 3.87 -11.16 35.18
C GLN A 6 3.60 -9.81 34.49
N ARG A 7 4.45 -9.49 33.51
CA ARG A 7 4.33 -8.27 32.69
C ARG A 7 2.94 -8.21 32.05
N LEU A 8 2.08 -7.32 32.57
CA LEU A 8 0.72 -7.12 32.10
C LEU A 8 0.73 -6.85 30.60
N ARG A 9 0.02 -7.69 29.84
CA ARG A 9 0.09 -7.70 28.37
C ARG A 9 -0.53 -6.44 27.76
N ILE A 10 -1.47 -5.83 28.47
CA ILE A 10 -2.15 -4.60 28.04
C ILE A 10 -1.15 -3.44 27.81
N PHE A 11 -0.10 -3.33 28.63
CA PHE A 11 0.92 -2.29 28.51
C PHE A 11 2.04 -2.64 27.51
N ARG A 12 1.69 -3.29 26.39
CA ARG A 12 2.65 -3.67 25.34
C ARG A 12 3.17 -2.47 24.54
N TYR A 13 2.31 -1.49 24.27
CA TYR A 13 2.60 -0.35 23.38
C TYR A 13 2.64 1.01 24.08
N ALA A 14 1.97 1.14 25.23
CA ALA A 14 2.07 2.31 26.10
C ALA A 14 1.74 1.93 27.56
N LYS A 15 2.14 2.77 28.51
CA LYS A 15 1.48 2.84 29.83
C LYS A 15 0.38 3.88 29.77
N PHE A 16 -0.75 3.61 30.40
CA PHE A 16 -1.91 4.49 30.48
C PHE A 16 -2.71 4.18 31.75
N ASP A 17 -3.55 5.11 32.18
CA ASP A 17 -4.39 4.92 33.36
C ASP A 17 -5.67 4.15 33.02
N ILE A 18 -5.84 2.99 33.63
CA ILE A 18 -6.98 2.09 33.40
C ILE A 18 -8.19 2.48 34.24
N ASP A 19 -7.99 3.02 35.43
CA ASP A 19 -9.09 3.45 36.30
C ASP A 19 -9.72 4.72 35.75
N ALA A 20 -8.91 5.67 35.26
CA ALA A 20 -9.38 6.85 34.52
C ALA A 20 -10.13 6.47 33.23
N LEU A 21 -9.65 5.47 32.47
CA LEU A 21 -10.34 4.93 31.31
C LEU A 21 -11.73 4.38 31.67
N CYS A 22 -11.83 3.56 32.72
CA CYS A 22 -13.10 3.00 33.17
C CYS A 22 -14.03 4.07 33.76
N CYS A 23 -13.51 5.04 34.51
CA CYS A 23 -14.30 6.19 34.99
C CYS A 23 -14.83 7.06 33.84
N LEU A 24 -14.04 7.31 32.79
CA LEU A 24 -14.50 8.01 31.59
C LEU A 24 -15.56 7.20 30.84
N ALA A 25 -15.29 5.93 30.54
CA ALA A 25 -16.20 5.07 29.79
C ALA A 25 -17.55 4.87 30.52
N SER A 26 -17.52 4.68 31.84
CA SER A 26 -18.72 4.59 32.67
C SER A 26 -19.51 5.91 32.70
N ARG A 27 -18.83 7.06 32.88
CA ARG A 27 -19.44 8.41 32.82
C ARG A 27 -20.12 8.69 31.48
N LEU A 28 -19.47 8.35 30.37
CA LEU A 28 -20.04 8.49 29.02
C LEU A 28 -21.21 7.54 28.76
N ARG A 29 -21.32 6.46 29.54
CA ARG A 29 -22.38 5.45 29.43
C ARG A 29 -23.32 5.44 30.64
N SER A 30 -23.72 6.63 31.09
CA SER A 30 -24.73 6.85 32.14
C SER A 30 -24.47 6.15 33.48
N GLY A 31 -23.21 5.91 33.83
CA GLY A 31 -22.80 5.25 35.08
C GLY A 31 -22.84 3.73 35.06
N ILE A 32 -23.02 3.08 33.90
CA ILE A 32 -22.92 1.62 33.79
C ILE A 32 -21.46 1.21 34.07
N SER A 33 -21.27 0.26 34.97
CA SER A 33 -19.92 -0.22 35.36
C SER A 33 -19.21 -0.95 34.21
N CYS A 34 -17.89 -0.78 34.13
CA CYS A 34 -17.03 -1.44 33.15
C CYS A 34 -15.65 -1.76 33.72
N PHE A 35 -14.92 -2.62 33.03
CA PHE A 35 -13.53 -2.98 33.32
C PHE A 35 -12.72 -3.13 32.03
N CYS A 36 -11.40 -3.03 32.16
CA CYS A 36 -10.45 -3.32 31.08
C CYS A 36 -9.54 -4.47 31.53
N ASP A 37 -9.60 -5.63 30.87
CA ASP A 37 -8.78 -6.78 31.29
C ASP A 37 -7.29 -6.49 31.09
N THR A 38 -6.52 -6.45 32.18
CA THR A 38 -5.07 -6.23 32.15
C THR A 38 -4.27 -7.40 31.57
N SER A 39 -4.88 -8.59 31.48
CA SER A 39 -4.31 -9.79 30.89
C SER A 39 -4.37 -9.81 29.36
N GLN A 40 -5.26 -8.99 28.77
CA GLN A 40 -5.49 -8.96 27.33
C GLN A 40 -4.23 -8.57 26.55
N ALA A 41 -4.05 -9.17 25.38
CA ALA A 41 -3.06 -8.71 24.41
C ALA A 41 -3.71 -7.64 23.51
N PRO A 42 -3.19 -6.40 23.45
CA PRO A 42 -3.74 -5.37 22.59
C PRO A 42 -3.73 -5.79 21.12
N PHE A 43 -4.83 -5.54 20.42
CA PHE A 43 -4.91 -5.63 18.97
C PHE A 43 -3.95 -4.62 18.35
N ASN A 44 -3.42 -4.89 17.16
CA ASN A 44 -2.60 -3.94 16.40
C ASN A 44 -2.86 -3.97 14.90
N GLY A 45 -2.65 -2.82 14.27
CA GLY A 45 -2.40 -2.65 12.84
C GLY A 45 -1.02 -2.04 12.61
N SER A 46 -0.83 -1.39 11.46
CA SER A 46 0.41 -0.68 11.11
C SER A 46 0.51 0.73 11.71
N LEU A 47 -0.62 1.38 12.03
CA LEU A 47 -0.66 2.73 12.63
C LEU A 47 -1.06 2.75 14.10
N ASN A 48 -1.94 1.85 14.52
CA ASN A 48 -2.65 1.93 15.79
C ASN A 48 -2.68 0.58 16.51
N TRP A 49 -2.79 0.64 17.83
CA TRP A 49 -3.18 -0.47 18.69
C TRP A 49 -4.54 -0.20 19.33
N ALA A 50 -5.20 -1.24 19.85
CA ALA A 50 -6.46 -1.11 20.56
C ALA A 50 -6.63 -2.14 21.68
N VAL A 51 -7.42 -1.79 22.70
CA VAL A 51 -7.81 -2.64 23.83
C VAL A 51 -9.32 -2.54 24.06
N SER A 52 -9.93 -3.62 24.54
CA SER A 52 -11.34 -3.71 24.83
C SER A 52 -11.67 -3.24 26.26
N VAL A 53 -12.75 -2.47 26.36
CA VAL A 53 -13.42 -2.07 27.61
C VAL A 53 -14.77 -2.78 27.65
N PHE A 54 -14.99 -3.60 28.67
CA PHE A 54 -16.15 -4.47 28.81
C PHE A 54 -17.11 -3.92 29.86
N PHE A 55 -18.37 -3.75 29.51
CA PHE A 55 -19.42 -3.32 30.45
C PHE A 55 -20.14 -4.53 31.05
N VAL A 56 -20.69 -4.36 32.27
CA VAL A 56 -21.36 -5.44 33.03
C VAL A 56 -22.64 -5.99 32.37
N ASP A 57 -23.17 -5.32 31.35
CA ASP A 57 -24.32 -5.73 30.54
C ASP A 57 -23.92 -6.37 29.19
N GLY A 58 -22.63 -6.67 29.00
CA GLY A 58 -22.11 -7.37 27.82
C GLY A 58 -21.75 -6.48 26.62
N VAL A 59 -21.94 -5.16 26.71
CA VAL A 59 -21.47 -4.23 25.66
C VAL A 59 -19.95 -4.07 25.73
N GLU A 60 -19.30 -3.99 24.57
CA GLU A 60 -17.85 -3.86 24.43
C GLU A 60 -17.49 -2.60 23.62
N TRP A 61 -16.64 -1.76 24.18
CA TRP A 61 -16.04 -0.59 23.53
C TRP A 61 -14.55 -0.85 23.26
N LEU A 62 -13.97 -0.11 22.32
CA LEU A 62 -12.54 -0.14 22.02
C LEU A 62 -11.90 1.21 22.38
N LEU A 63 -10.82 1.18 23.16
CA LEU A 63 -9.86 2.26 23.22
C LEU A 63 -8.79 2.00 22.15
N ARG A 64 -8.68 2.89 21.15
CA ARG A 64 -7.70 2.85 20.07
C ARG A 64 -6.66 3.97 20.28
N SER A 65 -5.38 3.71 20.02
CA SER A 65 -4.30 4.68 20.21
C SER A 65 -3.13 4.46 19.21
N PRO A 66 -2.38 5.50 18.82
CA PRO A 66 -1.27 5.37 17.86
C PRO A 66 -0.07 4.55 18.35
N LEU A 67 0.60 3.88 17.41
CA LEU A 67 1.89 3.22 17.59
C LEU A 67 3.02 4.22 17.33
N ASN A 68 3.51 4.90 18.38
CA ASN A 68 4.50 5.97 18.21
C ASN A 68 5.94 5.47 17.94
N GLU A 69 6.37 4.38 18.57
CA GLU A 69 7.76 3.88 18.48
C GLU A 69 7.95 2.74 17.46
N ASN A 70 6.84 2.12 17.02
CA ASN A 70 6.84 0.93 16.16
C ASN A 70 5.71 0.96 15.12
N GLY A 71 5.19 2.16 14.81
CA GLY A 71 4.17 2.36 13.77
C GLY A 71 4.79 2.75 12.43
N ALA A 72 3.98 2.74 11.37
CA ALA A 72 4.39 3.16 10.02
C ALA A 72 4.67 4.67 9.89
N ILE A 73 4.38 5.46 10.94
CA ILE A 73 4.69 6.88 11.05
C ILE A 73 5.22 7.15 12.47
N LEU A 74 6.50 7.55 12.56
CA LEU A 74 7.24 7.75 13.81
C LEU A 74 7.24 9.23 14.27
N CYS A 75 6.26 10.01 13.80
CA CYS A 75 6.08 11.41 14.14
C CYS A 75 4.82 11.59 15.03
N PRO A 76 4.97 11.92 16.34
CA PRO A 76 3.84 12.12 17.24
C PRO A 76 2.83 13.18 16.77
N GLN A 77 3.32 14.26 16.16
CA GLN A 77 2.49 15.35 15.64
C GLN A 77 1.64 14.87 14.45
N THR A 78 2.22 14.09 13.53
CA THR A 78 1.46 13.46 12.43
C THR A 78 0.46 12.45 12.96
N ASN A 79 0.83 11.62 13.94
CA ASN A 79 -0.09 10.68 14.60
C ASN A 79 -1.26 11.37 15.31
N SER A 80 -1.03 12.55 15.89
CA SER A 80 -2.07 13.38 16.51
C SER A 80 -3.06 13.94 15.47
N MET A 81 -2.56 14.40 14.32
CA MET A 81 -3.42 14.87 13.21
C MET A 81 -4.24 13.73 12.58
N LEU A 82 -3.62 12.55 12.39
CA LEU A 82 -4.31 11.35 11.90
C LEU A 82 -5.44 10.91 12.83
N LEU A 83 -5.22 11.02 14.15
CA LEU A 83 -6.20 10.68 15.18
C LEU A 83 -7.40 11.65 15.17
N GLU A 84 -7.15 12.96 15.18
CA GLU A 84 -8.21 13.98 15.07
C GLU A 84 -9.05 13.72 13.81
N SER A 85 -8.37 13.50 12.68
CA SER A 85 -9.04 13.34 11.41
C SER A 85 -9.85 12.06 11.30
N GLU A 86 -9.36 10.93 11.81
CA GLU A 86 -10.13 9.69 11.87
C GLU A 86 -11.38 9.84 12.75
N ALA A 87 -11.25 10.47 13.93
CA ALA A 87 -12.38 10.70 14.83
C ALA A 87 -13.46 11.60 14.19
N VAL A 88 -13.05 12.72 13.58
CA VAL A 88 -13.95 13.68 12.93
C VAL A 88 -14.57 13.11 11.66
N THR A 89 -13.81 12.37 10.84
CA THR A 89 -14.32 11.70 9.63
C THR A 89 -15.39 10.67 9.97
N ILE A 90 -15.16 9.83 10.99
CA ILE A 90 -16.15 8.83 11.43
C ILE A 90 -17.42 9.51 11.95
N LYS A 91 -17.32 10.56 12.78
CA LYS A 91 -18.48 11.36 13.21
C LYS A 91 -19.26 11.90 12.02
N TYR A 92 -18.58 12.52 11.05
CA TYR A 92 -19.21 13.16 9.89
C TYR A 92 -19.95 12.14 9.01
N ILE A 93 -19.33 10.99 8.72
CA ILE A 93 -19.94 9.92 7.92
C ILE A 93 -21.17 9.34 8.62
N ARG A 94 -21.10 9.13 9.95
CA ARG A 94 -22.24 8.65 10.77
C ARG A 94 -23.42 9.62 10.78
N ALA A 95 -23.18 10.92 10.61
CA ALA A 95 -24.22 11.95 10.59
C ALA A 95 -24.83 12.21 9.20
N HIS A 96 -24.11 11.92 8.11
CA HIS A 96 -24.49 12.31 6.74
C HIS A 96 -24.70 11.14 5.77
N SER A 97 -24.69 9.89 6.24
CA SER A 97 -24.87 8.70 5.40
C SER A 97 -25.49 7.53 6.18
N SER A 98 -25.90 6.46 5.48
CA SER A 98 -26.25 5.18 6.11
C SER A 98 -25.07 4.19 6.16
N ILE A 99 -23.85 4.65 5.88
CA ILE A 99 -22.64 3.83 5.91
C ILE A 99 -22.37 3.42 7.36
N PRO A 100 -22.27 2.12 7.67
CA PRO A 100 -22.00 1.69 9.03
C PRO A 100 -20.53 1.97 9.38
N VAL A 101 -20.34 2.82 10.38
CA VAL A 101 -19.05 3.20 10.96
C VAL A 101 -19.17 3.21 12.50
N PRO A 102 -18.06 3.08 13.25
CA PRO A 102 -18.11 3.07 14.71
C PRO A 102 -18.73 4.35 15.29
N GLU A 103 -19.37 4.25 16.46
CA GLU A 103 -19.72 5.43 17.24
C GLU A 103 -18.50 5.92 18.01
N ILE A 104 -18.19 7.22 17.96
CA ILE A 104 -17.08 7.84 18.69
C ILE A 104 -17.62 8.51 19.95
N PHE A 105 -17.30 7.96 21.12
CA PHE A 105 -17.78 8.46 22.41
C PHE A 105 -16.89 9.58 22.96
N ALA A 106 -15.57 9.46 22.77
CA ALA A 106 -14.59 10.49 23.12
C ALA A 106 -13.30 10.28 22.32
N TYR A 107 -12.48 11.33 22.20
CA TYR A 107 -11.11 11.23 21.70
C TYR A 107 -10.21 12.30 22.33
N SER A 108 -8.90 12.08 22.31
CA SER A 108 -7.89 13.07 22.68
C SER A 108 -6.66 12.90 21.79
N CYS A 109 -6.19 14.01 21.21
CA CYS A 109 -5.05 14.02 20.30
C CYS A 109 -3.69 14.11 21.03
N SER A 110 -3.69 14.27 22.36
CA SER A 110 -2.47 14.55 23.15
C SER A 110 -2.38 13.65 24.39
N LYS A 111 -1.26 13.71 25.14
CA LYS A 111 -1.05 12.89 26.37
C LYS A 111 -1.60 13.56 27.63
N GLU A 112 -1.91 14.85 27.54
CA GLU A 112 -2.29 15.75 28.62
C GLU A 112 -3.79 15.60 28.96
N ASN A 113 -4.19 14.35 29.24
CA ASN A 113 -5.56 13.95 29.58
C ASN A 113 -5.56 12.90 30.69
N GLU A 114 -6.73 12.62 31.27
CA GLU A 114 -6.93 11.71 32.42
C GLU A 114 -6.33 10.30 32.21
N ILE A 115 -6.23 9.81 30.97
CA ILE A 115 -5.76 8.46 30.61
C ILE A 115 -4.24 8.44 30.31
N GLY A 116 -3.61 9.60 30.07
CA GLY A 116 -2.15 9.75 29.87
C GLY A 116 -1.63 9.38 28.48
N ILE A 117 -2.50 9.03 27.53
CA ILE A 117 -2.16 8.73 26.12
C ILE A 117 -3.15 9.41 25.17
N PRO A 118 -2.77 9.73 23.91
CA PRO A 118 -3.73 10.08 22.87
C PRO A 118 -4.59 8.85 22.52
N TYR A 119 -5.89 9.04 22.34
CA TYR A 119 -6.84 7.93 22.11
C TYR A 119 -8.08 8.32 21.29
N ILE A 120 -8.77 7.31 20.76
CA ILE A 120 -10.17 7.36 20.34
C ILE A 120 -10.91 6.24 21.09
N LEU A 121 -11.97 6.58 21.81
CA LEU A 121 -12.84 5.64 22.53
C LEU A 121 -14.13 5.46 21.70
N MET A 122 -14.36 4.25 21.21
CA MET A 122 -15.37 3.97 20.18
C MET A 122 -16.13 2.66 20.42
N SER A 123 -17.26 2.46 19.75
CA SER A 123 -17.97 1.18 19.74
C SER A 123 -17.14 0.10 19.04
N LYS A 124 -17.14 -1.13 19.54
CA LYS A 124 -16.60 -2.27 18.79
C LYS A 124 -17.44 -2.52 17.53
N ALA A 125 -16.77 -2.74 16.40
CA ALA A 125 -17.44 -3.13 15.16
C ALA A 125 -17.91 -4.60 15.23
N PRO A 126 -19.16 -4.93 14.82
CA PRO A 126 -19.66 -6.30 14.79
C PRO A 126 -19.20 -7.07 13.54
N GLY A 127 -19.20 -8.40 13.62
CA GLY A 127 -18.74 -9.29 12.55
C GLY A 127 -17.23 -9.59 12.61
N TYR A 128 -16.64 -9.90 11.45
CA TYR A 128 -15.26 -10.41 11.36
C TYR A 128 -14.47 -9.73 10.23
N PRO A 129 -13.12 -9.65 10.33
CA PRO A 129 -12.30 -9.08 9.26
C PRO A 129 -12.39 -9.89 7.96
N LEU A 130 -12.93 -9.29 6.89
CA LEU A 130 -13.14 -9.89 5.56
C LEU A 130 -11.94 -10.73 5.05
N ARG A 131 -10.72 -10.26 5.31
CA ARG A 131 -9.45 -10.91 4.95
C ARG A 131 -9.32 -12.37 5.41
N LEU A 132 -10.01 -12.76 6.49
CA LEU A 132 -9.94 -14.11 7.07
C LEU A 132 -10.87 -15.11 6.36
N HIS A 133 -11.87 -14.60 5.64
CA HIS A 133 -12.94 -15.41 5.02
C HIS A 133 -12.91 -15.36 3.49
N TRP A 134 -12.35 -14.31 2.88
CA TRP A 134 -12.37 -14.10 1.41
C TRP A 134 -11.88 -15.30 0.58
N THR A 135 -10.83 -16.00 1.02
CA THR A 135 -10.31 -17.18 0.31
C THR A 135 -11.34 -18.29 0.19
N HIS A 136 -12.14 -18.52 1.24
CA HIS A 136 -13.11 -19.62 1.35
C HIS A 136 -14.56 -19.20 1.07
N MET A 137 -14.83 -17.90 0.99
CA MET A 137 -16.14 -17.33 0.65
C MET A 137 -16.58 -17.73 -0.77
N SER A 138 -17.86 -18.07 -0.92
CA SER A 138 -18.44 -18.47 -2.20
C SER A 138 -18.49 -17.31 -3.22
N PRO A 139 -18.69 -17.60 -4.53
CA PRO A 139 -18.86 -16.56 -5.54
C PRO A 139 -20.01 -15.60 -5.23
N GLU A 140 -21.11 -16.12 -4.67
CA GLU A 140 -22.32 -15.35 -4.33
C GLU A 140 -22.09 -14.44 -3.13
N GLY A 141 -21.35 -14.92 -2.11
CA GLY A 141 -20.92 -14.09 -0.98
C GLY A 141 -20.03 -12.93 -1.47
N LYS A 142 -19.06 -13.22 -2.35
CA LYS A 142 -18.19 -12.20 -2.95
C LYS A 142 -18.99 -11.19 -3.78
N ALA A 143 -19.92 -11.66 -4.61
CA ALA A 143 -20.82 -10.82 -5.38
C ALA A 143 -21.68 -9.88 -4.50
N LYS A 144 -22.26 -10.42 -3.41
CA LYS A 144 -23.02 -9.62 -2.43
C LYS A 144 -22.16 -8.55 -1.79
N ILE A 145 -20.95 -8.88 -1.35
CA ILE A 145 -20.00 -7.88 -0.82
C ILE A 145 -19.76 -6.79 -1.86
N LEU A 146 -19.33 -7.14 -3.07
CA LEU A 146 -19.00 -6.18 -4.13
C LEU A 146 -20.14 -5.21 -4.43
N ARG A 147 -21.40 -5.68 -4.52
CA ARG A 147 -22.58 -4.82 -4.70
C ARG A 147 -22.75 -3.83 -3.54
N GLN A 148 -22.49 -4.24 -2.30
CA GLN A 148 -22.53 -3.32 -1.17
C GLN A 148 -21.34 -2.35 -1.12
N LEU A 149 -20.15 -2.75 -1.61
CA LEU A 149 -19.03 -1.81 -1.76
C LEU A 149 -19.42 -0.69 -2.72
N GLY A 150 -20.01 -1.03 -3.88
CA GLY A 150 -20.51 -0.06 -4.85
C GLY A 150 -21.54 0.89 -4.24
N SER A 151 -22.46 0.36 -3.42
CA SER A 151 -23.45 1.16 -2.68
C SER A 151 -22.82 2.18 -1.72
N ILE A 152 -21.80 1.77 -0.98
CA ILE A 152 -21.08 2.63 -0.04
C ILE A 152 -20.22 3.65 -0.78
N THR A 153 -19.54 3.27 -1.87
CA THR A 153 -18.79 4.21 -2.73
C THR A 153 -19.72 5.26 -3.35
N TRP A 154 -20.94 4.87 -3.77
CA TRP A 154 -21.96 5.84 -4.21
C TRP A 154 -22.28 6.86 -3.11
N GLN A 155 -22.53 6.41 -1.88
CA GLN A 155 -22.83 7.28 -0.74
C GLN A 155 -21.67 8.23 -0.40
N LEU A 156 -20.42 7.74 -0.38
CA LEU A 156 -19.24 8.56 -0.13
C LEU A 156 -19.07 9.66 -1.19
N CYS A 157 -19.42 9.40 -2.45
CA CYS A 157 -19.37 10.41 -3.51
C CYS A 157 -20.40 11.54 -3.35
N GLN A 158 -21.37 11.41 -2.45
CA GLN A 158 -22.31 12.50 -2.12
C GLN A 158 -21.73 13.44 -1.05
N LEU A 159 -20.70 13.02 -0.31
CA LEU A 159 -20.02 13.80 0.73
C LEU A 159 -19.00 14.74 0.10
N LYS A 160 -19.49 15.85 -0.44
CA LYS A 160 -18.71 16.81 -1.24
C LYS A 160 -18.08 17.92 -0.39
N PHE A 161 -16.90 18.36 -0.79
CA PHE A 161 -16.14 19.45 -0.17
C PHE A 161 -15.44 20.29 -1.25
N ASP A 162 -15.28 21.59 -1.03
CA ASP A 162 -14.70 22.54 -1.99
C ASP A 162 -13.16 22.45 -2.12
N GLN A 163 -12.51 21.67 -1.24
CA GLN A 163 -11.07 21.49 -1.19
C GLN A 163 -10.71 20.02 -0.96
N ILE A 164 -9.52 19.62 -1.39
CA ILE A 164 -8.93 18.28 -1.22
C ILE A 164 -8.00 18.31 0.00
N GLY A 165 -8.34 17.55 1.04
CA GLY A 165 -7.58 17.45 2.27
C GLY A 165 -8.29 16.61 3.32
N SER A 166 -7.70 16.45 4.50
CA SER A 166 -8.31 15.68 5.59
C SER A 166 -9.26 16.56 6.42
N LEU A 167 -10.28 15.94 7.02
CA LEU A 167 -11.25 16.60 7.90
C LEU A 167 -10.66 16.80 9.29
N PHE A 168 -11.00 17.90 9.95
CA PHE A 168 -10.56 18.24 11.30
C PHE A 168 -11.69 18.96 12.06
N GLU A 169 -11.60 19.02 13.38
CA GLU A 169 -12.65 19.60 14.22
C GLU A 169 -12.74 21.12 13.95
N GLY A 170 -13.97 21.62 13.88
CA GLY A 170 -14.32 23.00 13.54
C GLY A 170 -15.36 23.58 14.50
N ALA A 171 -15.70 24.86 14.34
CA ALA A 171 -16.55 25.58 15.30
C ALA A 171 -18.03 25.14 15.24
N HIS A 172 -18.50 24.71 14.08
CA HIS A 172 -19.88 24.27 13.82
C HIS A 172 -19.89 22.99 12.98
N ASP A 173 -19.20 23.04 11.83
CA ASP A 173 -18.99 21.91 10.92
C ASP A 173 -17.49 21.55 10.85
N PRO A 174 -17.13 20.30 10.48
CA PRO A 174 -15.75 19.91 10.18
C PRO A 174 -15.11 20.75 9.07
N VAL A 175 -13.82 21.04 9.22
CA VAL A 175 -13.05 21.84 8.26
C VAL A 175 -11.99 20.99 7.56
N ILE A 176 -11.78 21.23 6.27
CA ILE A 176 -10.69 20.63 5.51
C ILE A 176 -9.38 21.38 5.83
N LYS A 177 -8.33 20.66 6.25
CA LYS A 177 -6.97 21.20 6.44
C LYS A 177 -5.97 20.36 5.61
N THR A 178 -4.76 20.14 6.11
CA THR A 178 -3.73 19.29 5.47
C THR A 178 -4.27 17.94 5.00
N CYS A 179 -3.82 17.47 3.86
CA CYS A 179 -4.12 16.18 3.26
C CYS A 179 -3.23 15.09 3.88
N LEU A 180 -3.83 14.17 4.63
CA LEU A 180 -3.13 13.07 5.32
C LEU A 180 -3.17 11.77 4.51
N THR A 181 -3.14 11.83 3.17
CA THR A 181 -3.19 10.62 2.32
C THR A 181 -1.92 9.77 2.41
N ARG A 182 -2.06 8.46 2.14
CA ARG A 182 -0.97 7.46 2.21
C ARG A 182 0.29 7.92 1.47
N GLY A 183 0.15 8.30 0.19
CA GLY A 183 1.25 8.74 -0.65
C GLY A 183 1.93 10.06 -0.24
N LEU A 184 1.41 10.79 0.74
CA LEU A 184 2.10 11.95 1.33
C LEU A 184 2.79 11.63 2.66
N LEU A 185 2.44 10.53 3.36
CA LEU A 185 2.89 10.29 4.74
C LEU A 185 3.66 8.97 4.97
N VAL A 186 3.26 7.91 4.28
CA VAL A 186 3.79 6.54 4.47
C VAL A 186 5.15 6.41 3.79
N HIS A 187 5.96 5.43 4.23
CA HIS A 187 7.33 5.24 3.76
C HIS A 187 8.16 6.52 3.92
N GLU A 188 8.14 7.04 5.16
CA GLU A 188 8.88 8.22 5.62
C GLU A 188 8.54 9.55 4.92
N ARG A 189 7.66 9.58 3.90
CA ARG A 189 7.26 10.81 3.18
C ARG A 189 6.68 11.92 4.05
N HIS A 190 6.30 11.64 5.30
CA HIS A 190 5.93 12.67 6.30
C HIS A 190 7.12 13.53 6.78
N THR A 191 8.37 13.14 6.55
CA THR A 191 9.57 13.94 6.88
C THR A 191 9.99 14.92 5.78
N LEU A 192 9.48 14.74 4.56
CA LEU A 192 9.78 15.58 3.39
C LEU A 192 9.05 16.93 3.46
N ASP A 193 9.66 17.99 2.92
CA ASP A 193 9.09 19.36 2.88
C ASP A 193 8.13 19.55 1.69
N LEU A 194 7.08 18.74 1.69
CA LEU A 194 6.10 18.66 0.61
C LEU A 194 4.92 19.62 0.83
N PRO A 195 4.31 20.15 -0.25
CA PRO A 195 3.01 20.82 -0.16
C PRO A 195 1.94 19.80 0.22
N ARG A 196 1.33 19.95 1.41
CA ARG A 196 0.31 19.02 1.93
C ARG A 196 -1.13 19.55 1.82
N GLY A 197 -1.34 20.69 1.17
CA GLY A 197 -2.66 21.30 1.03
C GLY A 197 -3.16 21.99 2.31
N PRO A 198 -4.48 22.28 2.42
CA PRO A 198 -5.56 21.82 1.55
C PRO A 198 -5.39 22.30 0.10
N PHE A 199 -5.70 21.43 -0.86
CA PHE A 199 -5.54 21.75 -2.29
C PHE A 199 -6.87 22.22 -2.89
N ALA A 200 -6.84 23.37 -3.56
CA ALA A 200 -7.99 23.92 -4.28
C ALA A 200 -8.26 23.22 -5.63
N SER A 201 -7.38 22.33 -6.09
CA SER A 201 -7.58 21.58 -7.34
C SER A 201 -7.00 20.17 -7.30
N ALA A 202 -7.60 19.27 -8.07
CA ALA A 202 -7.09 17.92 -8.30
C ALA A 202 -5.69 17.93 -8.92
N THR A 203 -5.36 18.94 -9.74
CA THR A 203 -4.03 19.07 -10.36
C THR A 203 -2.95 19.32 -9.32
N ASP A 204 -3.22 20.11 -8.29
CA ASP A 204 -2.19 20.46 -7.29
C ASP A 204 -2.01 19.36 -6.25
N PHE A 205 -3.10 18.67 -5.87
CA PHE A 205 -3.02 17.41 -5.12
C PHE A 205 -2.20 16.34 -5.86
N TYR A 206 -2.42 16.19 -7.17
CA TYR A 206 -1.69 15.21 -7.97
C TYR A 206 -0.21 15.59 -8.12
N LYS A 207 0.12 16.86 -8.39
CA LYS A 207 1.52 17.35 -8.35
C LYS A 207 2.19 17.00 -7.03
N ALA A 208 1.54 17.26 -5.89
CA ALA A 208 2.10 16.94 -4.58
C ALA A 208 2.41 15.44 -4.41
N LEU A 209 1.54 14.54 -4.88
CA LEU A 209 1.80 13.09 -4.85
C LEU A 209 2.94 12.67 -5.79
N ILE A 210 3.09 13.35 -6.94
CA ILE A 210 4.19 13.09 -7.88
C ILE A 210 5.53 13.58 -7.30
N SER A 211 5.59 14.80 -6.75
CA SER A 211 6.77 15.30 -6.03
C SER A 211 7.13 14.41 -4.84
N ALA A 212 6.15 13.96 -4.05
CA ALA A 212 6.35 13.03 -2.95
C ALA A 212 6.91 11.66 -3.38
N PHE A 213 6.58 11.22 -4.60
CA PHE A 213 7.11 10.01 -5.20
C PHE A 213 8.54 10.23 -5.74
N GLN A 214 8.79 11.34 -6.42
CA GLN A 214 10.12 11.71 -6.94
C GLN A 214 11.14 11.95 -5.83
N GLU A 215 10.81 12.74 -4.80
CA GLU A 215 11.68 12.96 -3.64
C GLU A 215 11.95 11.66 -2.87
N HIS A 216 10.94 10.79 -2.69
CA HIS A 216 11.17 9.48 -2.10
C HIS A 216 12.15 8.64 -2.94
N ALA A 217 11.98 8.59 -4.27
CA ALA A 217 12.89 7.88 -5.16
C ALA A 217 14.33 8.43 -5.10
N SER A 218 14.49 9.74 -4.92
CA SER A 218 15.81 10.37 -4.76
C SER A 218 16.46 10.07 -3.41
N ILE A 219 15.77 10.28 -2.27
CA ILE A 219 16.42 10.35 -0.95
C ILE A 219 15.87 9.44 0.16
N LEU A 220 14.80 8.66 -0.07
CA LEU A 220 14.25 7.73 0.93
C LEU A 220 14.49 6.25 0.56
N PRO A 221 14.39 5.30 1.51
CA PRO A 221 14.60 3.88 1.23
C PRO A 221 13.46 3.26 0.40
N LEU A 222 13.77 2.70 -0.77
CA LEU A 222 12.78 2.13 -1.71
C LEU A 222 12.27 0.73 -1.28
N SER A 223 12.92 0.12 -0.29
CA SER A 223 12.74 -1.28 0.11
C SER A 223 11.27 -1.72 0.31
N PRO A 224 10.85 -2.89 -0.22
CA PRO A 224 11.65 -3.90 -0.93
C PRO A 224 11.57 -3.76 -2.48
N ARG A 225 11.61 -2.54 -3.04
CA ARG A 225 11.24 -2.33 -4.46
C ARG A 225 12.45 -2.15 -5.38
N CYS A 226 12.52 -2.99 -6.41
CA CYS A 226 13.44 -2.85 -7.54
C CYS A 226 12.60 -2.87 -8.83
N PHE A 227 12.57 -1.78 -9.59
CA PHE A 227 11.56 -1.55 -10.63
C PHE A 227 11.57 -2.63 -11.71
N PHE A 228 12.73 -2.91 -12.30
CA PHE A 228 12.93 -3.99 -13.28
C PHE A 228 13.16 -5.38 -12.65
N ALA A 229 12.97 -5.54 -11.34
CA ALA A 229 13.02 -6.82 -10.64
C ALA A 229 11.85 -6.93 -9.66
N PRO A 230 10.60 -7.11 -10.16
CA PRO A 230 9.43 -7.24 -9.31
C PRO A 230 9.57 -8.40 -8.33
N LEU A 231 9.08 -8.21 -7.10
CA LEU A 231 9.13 -9.22 -6.05
C LEU A 231 8.23 -10.43 -6.43
N PRO A 232 8.73 -11.68 -6.37
CA PRO A 232 7.90 -12.87 -6.52
C PRO A 232 6.65 -12.84 -5.64
N LEU A 233 5.49 -13.17 -6.21
CA LEU A 233 4.22 -13.25 -5.47
C LEU A 233 3.81 -14.71 -5.22
N PRO A 234 3.29 -15.10 -4.03
CA PRO A 234 2.92 -16.48 -3.73
C PRO A 234 1.98 -17.12 -4.76
N GLU A 235 1.06 -16.33 -5.30
CA GLU A 235 0.01 -16.74 -6.23
C GLU A 235 0.53 -17.09 -7.64
N GLU A 236 1.81 -16.84 -7.92
CA GLU A 236 2.45 -17.16 -9.21
C GLU A 236 3.03 -18.58 -9.28
N TYR A 237 3.20 -19.27 -8.15
CA TYR A 237 3.93 -20.53 -8.03
C TYR A 237 3.03 -21.71 -7.71
N GLU A 238 3.48 -22.91 -8.08
CA GLU A 238 2.68 -24.14 -7.94
C GLU A 238 2.61 -24.63 -6.48
N ASP A 239 3.66 -24.35 -5.70
CA ASP A 239 3.74 -24.69 -4.28
C ASP A 239 4.54 -23.64 -3.48
N ASN A 240 4.33 -23.60 -2.15
CA ASN A 240 5.02 -22.64 -1.28
C ASN A 240 6.54 -22.83 -1.30
N SER A 241 7.07 -24.04 -1.49
CA SER A 241 8.52 -24.29 -1.55
C SER A 241 9.14 -23.64 -2.80
N GLN A 242 8.51 -23.78 -3.98
CA GLN A 242 8.91 -23.07 -5.19
C GLN A 242 8.85 -21.55 -5.01
N PHE A 243 7.82 -21.03 -4.36
CA PHE A 243 7.74 -19.61 -3.99
C PHE A 243 8.89 -19.18 -3.07
N GLN A 244 9.18 -19.93 -2.00
CA GLN A 244 10.28 -19.60 -1.08
C GLN A 244 11.63 -19.58 -1.80
N ARG A 245 11.94 -20.62 -2.60
CA ARG A 245 13.20 -20.66 -3.39
C ARG A 245 13.31 -19.47 -4.35
N SER A 246 12.22 -19.12 -5.03
CA SER A 246 12.17 -17.98 -5.96
C SER A 246 12.36 -16.64 -5.23
N ARG A 247 11.75 -16.47 -4.06
CA ARG A 247 11.89 -15.27 -3.21
C ARG A 247 13.31 -15.13 -2.66
N ASP A 248 13.91 -16.22 -2.20
CA ASP A 248 15.31 -16.28 -1.75
C ASP A 248 16.29 -15.89 -2.87
N ARG A 249 16.07 -16.39 -4.09
CA ARG A 249 16.86 -16.05 -5.28
C ARG A 249 16.72 -14.59 -5.69
N TRP A 250 15.52 -14.03 -5.55
CA TRP A 250 15.28 -12.60 -5.75
C TRP A 250 16.06 -11.78 -4.71
N HIS A 251 16.01 -12.16 -3.42
CA HIS A 251 16.78 -11.50 -2.36
C HIS A 251 18.29 -11.52 -2.63
N ASP A 252 18.85 -12.68 -3.01
CA ASP A 252 20.26 -12.81 -3.42
C ASP A 252 20.61 -11.87 -4.58
N PHE A 253 19.74 -11.79 -5.59
CA PHE A 253 19.96 -10.96 -6.76
C PHE A 253 19.92 -9.46 -6.47
N VAL A 254 18.98 -8.98 -5.66
CA VAL A 254 18.88 -7.54 -5.34
C VAL A 254 19.88 -7.07 -4.31
N ALA A 255 20.40 -7.98 -3.46
CA ALA A 255 21.47 -7.66 -2.51
C ALA A 255 22.80 -7.35 -3.23
N LEU A 256 23.16 -8.08 -4.30
CA LEU A 256 24.41 -7.85 -5.02
C LEU A 256 24.45 -6.50 -5.75
N GLY A 257 25.23 -5.57 -5.20
CA GLY A 257 25.31 -4.18 -5.65
C GLY A 257 24.09 -3.36 -5.23
N SER A 258 23.46 -3.68 -4.10
CA SER A 258 22.45 -2.84 -3.42
C SER A 258 21.28 -2.37 -4.30
N LYS A 259 20.80 -3.23 -5.21
CA LYS A 259 19.95 -2.83 -6.36
C LYS A 259 18.64 -2.13 -6.00
N ILE A 260 18.14 -2.29 -4.77
CA ILE A 260 16.93 -1.61 -4.28
C ILE A 260 17.19 -0.10 -4.13
N ASP A 261 18.30 0.30 -3.52
CA ASP A 261 18.58 1.70 -3.19
C ASP A 261 19.71 2.30 -4.04
N GLY A 262 20.28 1.52 -4.96
CA GLY A 262 21.35 1.96 -5.86
C GLY A 262 20.90 2.86 -7.03
N SER A 263 21.86 3.62 -7.55
CA SER A 263 21.69 4.71 -8.52
C SER A 263 20.84 4.35 -9.74
N GLU A 264 21.06 3.19 -10.37
CA GLU A 264 20.28 2.73 -11.53
C GLU A 264 18.77 2.64 -11.21
N ASN A 265 18.40 2.09 -10.06
CA ASN A 265 17.01 1.87 -9.67
C ASN A 265 16.33 3.16 -9.18
N ARG A 266 17.08 4.03 -8.48
CA ARG A 266 16.60 5.36 -8.09
C ARG A 266 16.28 6.22 -9.31
N ALA A 267 17.21 6.30 -10.27
CA ALA A 267 17.00 7.03 -11.52
C ALA A 267 15.86 6.41 -12.37
N ASP A 268 15.74 5.07 -12.40
CA ASP A 268 14.60 4.40 -13.04
C ASP A 268 13.27 4.83 -12.37
N TYR A 269 13.21 4.94 -11.04
CA TYR A 269 12.04 5.47 -10.33
C TYR A 269 11.81 6.97 -10.50
N THR A 270 12.84 7.81 -10.70
CA THR A 270 12.61 9.22 -11.08
C THR A 270 11.96 9.32 -12.47
N ILE A 271 12.42 8.52 -13.44
CA ILE A 271 11.78 8.39 -14.76
C ILE A 271 10.32 7.93 -14.62
N VAL A 272 10.01 6.99 -13.70
CA VAL A 272 8.61 6.67 -13.35
C VAL A 272 7.88 7.93 -12.87
N GLY A 273 8.45 8.71 -11.96
CA GLY A 273 7.83 9.94 -11.45
C GLY A 273 7.45 10.94 -12.55
N ASP A 274 8.33 11.18 -13.51
CA ASP A 274 8.06 12.07 -14.65
C ASP A 274 7.04 11.47 -15.64
N LEU A 275 7.12 10.17 -15.94
CA LEU A 275 6.09 9.45 -16.71
C LEU A 275 4.72 9.51 -16.03
N LEU A 276 4.68 9.63 -14.70
CA LEU A 276 3.45 9.74 -13.90
C LEU A 276 3.00 11.18 -13.69
N ALA A 277 3.85 12.19 -13.91
CA ALA A 277 3.41 13.56 -14.13
C ALA A 277 2.46 13.68 -15.35
N GLU A 278 2.61 12.75 -16.29
CA GLU A 278 1.78 12.61 -17.48
C GLU A 278 0.48 11.76 -17.25
N MET A 279 0.18 11.23 -16.03
CA MET A 279 -0.90 10.24 -15.73
C MET A 279 -1.59 10.41 -14.32
N ARG A 280 -2.81 9.85 -14.03
CA ARG A 280 -3.65 10.12 -12.79
C ARG A 280 -4.65 8.96 -12.37
N LEU A 281 -5.01 8.56 -11.11
CA LEU A 281 -4.33 8.52 -9.77
C LEU A 281 -4.73 7.52 -8.57
N ASN A 282 -5.87 7.46 -7.82
CA ASN A 282 -6.02 6.80 -6.43
C ASN A 282 -7.37 5.97 -6.12
N VAL A 283 -7.83 5.23 -5.02
CA VAL A 283 -7.44 4.41 -3.76
C VAL A 283 -8.66 3.57 -3.10
N ASN A 284 -8.58 2.82 -1.94
CA ASN A 284 -9.62 1.83 -1.35
C ASN A 284 -9.55 1.39 0.19
N ASN A 285 -10.63 0.84 0.88
CA ASN A 285 -10.66 0.03 2.20
C ASN A 285 -12.08 -0.43 2.81
N ILE A 286 -12.38 -1.72 3.24
CA ILE A 286 -13.73 -2.24 3.79
C ILE A 286 -13.76 -3.50 4.79
N PHE A 287 -14.82 -3.73 5.64
CA PHE A 287 -15.13 -4.88 6.60
C PHE A 287 -16.59 -5.53 6.50
N ILE A 288 -16.91 -6.70 7.12
CA ILE A 288 -18.22 -7.47 6.95
C ILE A 288 -18.77 -8.32 8.16
N ASP A 289 -20.00 -8.89 8.05
CA ASP A 289 -20.68 -9.89 8.94
C ASP A 289 -20.89 -11.32 8.36
N GLU A 290 -21.64 -12.16 9.09
CA GLU A 290 -21.92 -13.59 8.83
C GLU A 290 -22.88 -13.83 7.65
N GLU A 291 -23.89 -13.00 7.45
CA GLU A 291 -24.74 -13.04 6.25
C GLU A 291 -24.06 -12.39 5.01
N TYR A 292 -22.80 -11.97 5.13
CA TYR A 292 -22.07 -11.19 4.13
C TYR A 292 -22.74 -9.83 3.84
N ASN A 293 -23.05 -9.06 4.88
CA ASN A 293 -23.26 -7.62 4.78
C ASN A 293 -22.00 -6.85 5.20
N ILE A 294 -21.76 -5.67 4.64
CA ILE A 294 -20.78 -4.73 5.18
C ILE A 294 -21.30 -4.14 6.48
N THR A 295 -20.69 -4.51 7.61
CA THR A 295 -20.98 -3.94 8.94
C THR A 295 -20.07 -2.80 9.34
N CYS A 296 -18.98 -2.56 8.61
CA CYS A 296 -18.07 -1.48 8.95
C CYS A 296 -17.20 -1.02 7.78
N LEU A 297 -16.87 0.26 7.76
CA LEU A 297 -15.64 0.78 7.19
C LEU A 297 -14.70 1.24 8.31
N ILE A 298 -13.43 0.83 8.27
CA ILE A 298 -12.39 1.23 9.24
C ILE A 298 -11.10 1.68 8.55
N ASP A 299 -10.16 2.17 9.35
CA ASP A 299 -8.86 2.71 8.94
C ASP A 299 -9.01 3.99 8.09
N TRP A 300 -9.79 4.92 8.64
CA TRP A 300 -10.04 6.25 8.07
C TRP A 300 -8.88 7.23 8.31
N ALA A 301 -7.80 6.80 8.97
CA ALA A 301 -6.64 7.63 9.28
C ALA A 301 -6.06 8.35 8.05
N PHE A 302 -6.02 7.68 6.89
CA PHE A 302 -5.53 8.28 5.64
C PHE A 302 -6.63 8.94 4.77
N CYS A 303 -7.83 9.19 5.33
CA CYS A 303 -8.94 9.76 4.57
C CYS A 303 -8.69 11.22 4.20
N SER A 304 -9.18 11.61 3.04
CA SER A 304 -9.30 12.99 2.58
C SER A 304 -10.51 13.11 1.67
N SER A 305 -11.05 14.31 1.52
CA SER A 305 -11.78 14.67 0.31
C SER A 305 -10.84 14.50 -0.89
N LEU A 306 -11.33 13.90 -1.98
CA LEU A 306 -10.52 13.46 -3.12
C LEU A 306 -11.23 13.79 -4.44
N PRO A 307 -10.51 13.92 -5.57
CA PRO A 307 -11.14 14.09 -6.88
C PRO A 307 -12.14 12.97 -7.18
N LEU A 308 -13.26 13.26 -7.85
CA LEU A 308 -14.27 12.23 -8.18
C LEU A 308 -13.68 11.04 -8.95
N SER A 309 -12.65 11.26 -9.76
CA SER A 309 -11.96 10.17 -10.47
C SER A 309 -11.23 9.20 -9.55
N VAL A 310 -10.84 9.63 -8.35
CA VAL A 310 -10.27 8.81 -7.27
C VAL A 310 -11.36 8.11 -6.47
N ALA A 311 -12.38 8.87 -6.05
CA ALA A 311 -13.44 8.38 -5.20
C ALA A 311 -14.30 7.30 -5.88
N VAL A 312 -14.38 7.32 -7.21
CA VAL A 312 -15.15 6.37 -8.02
C VAL A 312 -14.22 5.36 -8.70
N THR A 313 -13.59 4.51 -7.88
CA THR A 313 -12.65 3.46 -8.35
C THR A 313 -13.07 2.07 -7.84
N GLU A 314 -12.88 1.04 -8.65
CA GLU A 314 -13.20 -0.34 -8.29
C GLU A 314 -12.22 -0.90 -7.22
N PRO A 315 -12.67 -1.75 -6.28
CA PRO A 315 -11.87 -2.12 -5.11
C PRO A 315 -10.92 -3.30 -5.30
N GLY A 316 -9.67 -3.16 -4.86
CA GLY A 316 -8.72 -4.29 -4.86
C GLY A 316 -8.90 -5.23 -3.66
N LEU A 317 -9.11 -6.53 -3.90
CA LEU A 317 -9.46 -7.53 -2.86
C LEU A 317 -8.79 -8.90 -3.11
N PRO A 318 -8.36 -9.64 -2.05
CA PRO A 318 -8.59 -9.40 -0.60
C PRO A 318 -7.69 -8.32 0.02
N GLN A 319 -6.76 -7.77 -0.75
CA GLN A 319 -5.89 -6.66 -0.35
C GLN A 319 -5.82 -5.70 -1.52
N SER A 320 -5.66 -4.41 -1.24
CA SER A 320 -5.80 -3.29 -2.21
C SER A 320 -4.83 -3.28 -3.39
N ARG A 321 -3.96 -4.28 -3.55
CA ARG A 321 -3.05 -4.49 -4.69
C ARG A 321 -3.53 -5.53 -5.72
N HIS A 322 -4.59 -6.29 -5.42
CA HIS A 322 -5.07 -7.36 -6.30
C HIS A 322 -6.26 -6.86 -7.13
N GLU A 323 -6.23 -7.06 -8.45
CA GLU A 323 -7.33 -6.67 -9.34
C GLU A 323 -8.50 -7.67 -9.25
N LEU A 324 -9.72 -7.19 -9.49
CA LEU A 324 -10.94 -8.01 -9.50
C LEU A 324 -11.12 -8.73 -10.84
N SER A 325 -11.76 -9.90 -10.82
CA SER A 325 -12.31 -10.50 -12.04
C SER A 325 -13.46 -9.64 -12.57
N GLU A 326 -13.69 -9.66 -13.90
CA GLU A 326 -14.72 -8.80 -14.52
C GLU A 326 -16.13 -9.05 -13.97
N GLN A 327 -16.43 -10.30 -13.60
CA GLN A 327 -17.67 -10.65 -12.90
C GLN A 327 -17.82 -9.84 -11.60
N LEU A 328 -16.79 -9.79 -10.75
CA LEU A 328 -16.82 -9.04 -9.50
C LEU A 328 -16.83 -7.52 -9.71
N ARG A 329 -16.21 -7.02 -10.79
CA ARG A 329 -16.31 -5.60 -11.19
C ARG A 329 -17.74 -5.22 -11.57
N GLU A 330 -18.45 -6.11 -12.26
CA GLU A 330 -19.85 -5.87 -12.65
C GLU A 330 -20.80 -5.85 -11.44
N GLU A 331 -20.66 -6.77 -10.49
CA GLU A 331 -21.41 -6.74 -9.22
C GLU A 331 -21.23 -5.41 -8.46
N PHE A 332 -20.00 -4.86 -8.45
CA PHE A 332 -19.71 -3.53 -7.88
C PHE A 332 -20.43 -2.40 -8.62
N ARG A 333 -20.34 -2.39 -9.96
CA ARG A 333 -20.98 -1.36 -10.80
C ARG A 333 -22.49 -1.35 -10.65
N GLN A 334 -23.13 -2.51 -10.51
CA GLN A 334 -24.57 -2.60 -10.28
C GLN A 334 -24.95 -1.98 -8.93
N GLY A 335 -24.24 -2.34 -7.86
CA GLY A 335 -24.48 -1.75 -6.54
C GLY A 335 -24.31 -0.22 -6.48
N PHE A 336 -23.33 0.30 -7.22
CA PHE A 336 -23.13 1.74 -7.40
C PHE A 336 -24.28 2.41 -8.17
N GLN A 337 -24.85 1.73 -9.17
CA GLN A 337 -25.96 2.23 -10.00
C GLN A 337 -27.33 2.16 -9.30
N GLU A 338 -27.59 1.07 -8.56
CA GLU A 338 -28.91 0.72 -8.01
C GLU A 338 -29.23 1.50 -6.72
N THR A 339 -28.22 1.97 -5.99
CA THR A 339 -28.38 2.54 -4.65
C THR A 339 -29.23 3.83 -4.64
N PRO A 340 -30.32 3.92 -3.85
CA PRO A 340 -31.08 5.16 -3.67
C PRO A 340 -30.28 6.22 -2.89
N TYR A 341 -30.51 7.50 -3.17
CA TYR A 341 -30.05 8.59 -2.29
C TYR A 341 -31.08 8.86 -1.20
N VAL A 342 -30.64 8.93 0.06
CA VAL A 342 -31.54 8.85 1.24
C VAL A 342 -31.88 10.23 1.82
N MET A 343 -31.02 11.25 1.65
CA MET A 343 -31.17 12.54 2.35
C MET A 343 -31.42 13.72 1.40
N SER A 344 -32.70 13.90 1.08
CA SER A 344 -33.33 15.06 0.43
C SER A 344 -33.18 15.23 -1.10
N GLN A 345 -34.32 15.55 -1.72
CA GLN A 345 -34.58 16.12 -3.05
C GLN A 345 -33.68 15.71 -4.24
N GLN A 346 -34.25 14.85 -5.10
CA GLN A 346 -33.79 14.51 -6.46
C GLN A 346 -32.33 14.06 -6.62
N VAL A 347 -32.13 12.76 -6.87
CA VAL A 347 -30.92 12.27 -7.54
C VAL A 347 -30.82 12.97 -8.90
N ASP A 348 -29.78 13.80 -9.10
CA ASP A 348 -29.48 14.27 -10.46
C ASP A 348 -29.03 13.07 -11.30
N LEU A 349 -29.89 12.68 -12.23
CA LEU A 349 -29.64 11.58 -13.16
C LEU A 349 -28.43 11.88 -14.06
N LYS A 350 -28.06 13.16 -14.27
CA LYS A 350 -26.84 13.54 -14.99
C LYS A 350 -25.59 13.29 -14.15
N GLU A 351 -25.60 13.67 -12.88
CA GLU A 351 -24.52 13.33 -11.96
C GLU A 351 -24.35 11.81 -11.80
N ARG A 352 -25.45 11.06 -11.63
CA ARG A 352 -25.37 9.58 -11.60
C ARG A 352 -24.77 9.03 -12.89
N ALA A 353 -25.22 9.47 -14.06
CA ALA A 353 -24.67 9.04 -15.34
C ALA A 353 -23.18 9.43 -15.52
N LEU A 354 -22.75 10.58 -14.99
CA LEU A 354 -21.36 11.01 -14.99
C LEU A 354 -20.49 10.13 -14.08
N LEU A 355 -20.92 9.89 -12.84
CA LEU A 355 -20.21 9.05 -11.88
C LEU A 355 -20.09 7.60 -12.39
N CYS A 356 -21.17 7.02 -12.93
CA CYS A 356 -21.12 5.68 -13.53
C CYS A 356 -20.17 5.61 -14.75
N ARG A 357 -20.07 6.68 -15.55
CA ARG A 357 -19.09 6.75 -16.65
C ARG A 357 -17.65 6.87 -16.15
N ILE A 358 -17.42 7.61 -15.06
CA ILE A 358 -16.10 7.66 -14.41
C ILE A 358 -15.70 6.27 -13.92
N LEU A 359 -16.64 5.54 -13.29
CA LEU A 359 -16.41 4.18 -12.79
C LEU A 359 -15.97 3.20 -13.90
N GLN A 360 -16.70 3.22 -15.03
CA GLN A 360 -16.41 2.39 -16.21
C GLN A 360 -15.00 2.64 -16.80
N HIS A 361 -14.40 3.80 -16.52
CA HIS A 361 -13.07 4.18 -16.98
C HIS A 361 -12.04 4.30 -15.83
N SER A 362 -12.29 3.66 -14.68
CA SER A 362 -11.45 3.80 -13.48
C SER A 362 -10.19 2.91 -13.44
N ARG A 363 -10.01 1.92 -14.34
CA ARG A 363 -8.81 1.04 -14.33
C ARG A 363 -7.46 1.79 -14.37
N PRO A 364 -7.26 2.85 -15.18
CA PRO A 364 -6.01 3.63 -15.15
C PRO A 364 -5.78 4.33 -13.81
N MET A 365 -6.86 4.77 -13.15
CA MET A 365 -6.82 5.30 -11.79
C MET A 365 -6.33 4.23 -10.81
N TRP A 366 -6.91 3.03 -10.88
CA TRP A 366 -6.55 1.90 -10.04
C TRP A 366 -5.08 1.51 -10.20
N LEU A 367 -4.58 1.38 -11.42
CA LEU A 367 -3.18 1.03 -11.70
C LEU A 367 -2.21 2.05 -11.10
N LEU A 368 -2.41 3.34 -11.40
CA LEU A 368 -1.54 4.39 -10.89
C LEU A 368 -1.56 4.49 -9.37
N SER A 369 -2.69 4.17 -8.75
CA SER A 369 -2.85 4.25 -7.29
C SER A 369 -1.90 3.34 -6.55
N ARG A 370 -1.47 2.25 -7.18
CA ARG A 370 -0.55 1.28 -6.56
C ARG A 370 0.88 1.81 -6.62
N VAL A 371 1.26 2.38 -7.76
CA VAL A 371 2.60 2.94 -8.00
C VAL A 371 2.85 4.18 -7.14
N LEU A 372 2.03 5.25 -7.25
CA LEU A 372 2.34 6.52 -6.56
C LEU A 372 2.30 6.42 -5.02
N ASN A 373 1.46 5.57 -4.45
CA ASN A 373 1.44 5.31 -3.00
C ASN A 373 2.45 4.24 -2.55
N PHE A 374 3.16 3.58 -3.47
CA PHE A 374 3.98 2.39 -3.22
C PHE A 374 3.23 1.24 -2.50
N ASP A 375 1.92 1.11 -2.76
CA ASP A 375 1.07 0.06 -2.19
C ASP A 375 1.25 -1.33 -2.87
N ALA A 376 2.22 -1.46 -3.79
CA ALA A 376 2.61 -2.70 -4.45
C ALA A 376 4.13 -2.96 -4.38
N THR A 377 4.54 -4.12 -4.90
CA THR A 377 5.93 -4.60 -5.04
C THR A 377 6.22 -5.12 -6.45
N VAL A 378 5.35 -4.79 -7.40
CA VAL A 378 5.31 -5.27 -8.79
C VAL A 378 5.06 -4.10 -9.74
N ASP A 379 5.81 -3.02 -9.54
CA ASP A 379 5.50 -1.70 -10.08
C ASP A 379 5.70 -1.59 -11.60
N TYR A 380 6.66 -2.32 -12.19
CA TYR A 380 6.84 -2.34 -13.65
C TYR A 380 5.62 -2.91 -14.40
N PRO A 381 5.07 -4.10 -14.07
CA PRO A 381 3.81 -4.57 -14.65
C PRO A 381 2.67 -3.55 -14.56
N LEU A 382 2.50 -2.92 -13.40
CA LEU A 382 1.42 -1.95 -13.16
C LEU A 382 1.59 -0.68 -14.01
N LEU A 383 2.83 -0.17 -14.14
CA LEU A 383 3.12 0.96 -15.02
C LEU A 383 3.02 0.60 -16.51
N ASN A 384 3.41 -0.62 -16.90
CA ASN A 384 3.31 -1.10 -18.27
C ASN A 384 1.84 -1.18 -18.73
N ASP A 385 0.96 -1.72 -17.89
CA ASP A 385 -0.48 -1.73 -18.14
C ASP A 385 -1.05 -0.30 -18.23
N LEU A 386 -0.64 0.60 -17.32
CA LEU A 386 -1.09 2.00 -17.34
C LEU A 386 -0.63 2.71 -18.63
N TRP A 387 0.64 2.55 -19.00
CA TRP A 387 1.23 3.12 -20.20
C TRP A 387 0.53 2.61 -21.47
N ALA A 388 0.21 1.32 -21.55
CA ALA A 388 -0.52 0.75 -22.68
C ALA A 388 -1.93 1.35 -22.85
N ILE A 389 -2.61 1.72 -21.76
CA ILE A 389 -3.94 2.36 -21.82
C ILE A 389 -3.84 3.86 -22.16
N VAL A 390 -2.89 4.59 -21.57
CA VAL A 390 -2.78 6.06 -21.73
C VAL A 390 -2.04 6.46 -23.00
N ASN A 391 -1.06 5.68 -23.44
CA ASN A 391 -0.18 5.95 -24.58
C ASN A 391 -0.19 4.81 -25.65
N PRO A 392 -1.37 4.34 -26.12
CA PRO A 392 -1.46 3.17 -27.01
C PRO A 392 -0.68 3.31 -28.33
N ASN A 393 -0.41 4.54 -28.77
CA ASN A 393 0.32 4.85 -30.01
C ASN A 393 1.82 5.15 -29.81
N ARG A 394 2.36 5.15 -28.58
CA ARG A 394 3.80 5.45 -28.32
C ARG A 394 4.69 4.20 -28.27
N GLY A 395 4.14 3.01 -28.51
CA GLY A 395 4.88 1.75 -28.39
C GLY A 395 5.09 1.32 -26.93
N HIS A 396 5.94 0.32 -26.72
CA HIS A 396 6.13 -0.29 -25.39
C HIS A 396 6.88 0.63 -24.42
N LEU A 397 6.45 0.63 -23.15
CA LEU A 397 7.06 1.37 -22.04
C LEU A 397 8.59 1.21 -21.97
N LEU A 398 9.06 0.00 -22.27
CA LEU A 398 10.48 -0.37 -22.25
C LEU A 398 11.35 0.42 -23.26
N MET A 399 10.75 0.88 -24.37
CA MET A 399 11.43 1.70 -25.36
C MET A 399 11.44 3.18 -24.94
N GLU A 400 10.36 3.67 -24.32
CA GLU A 400 10.32 5.01 -23.71
C GLU A 400 11.38 5.11 -22.60
N PHE A 401 11.51 4.08 -21.73
CA PHE A 401 12.57 4.02 -20.73
C PHE A 401 13.97 4.10 -21.34
N LYS A 402 14.29 3.24 -22.32
CA LYS A 402 15.60 3.28 -23.02
C LYS A 402 15.85 4.64 -23.70
N THR A 403 14.79 5.34 -24.11
CA THR A 403 14.89 6.68 -24.68
C THR A 403 15.20 7.71 -23.59
N ARG A 404 14.41 7.78 -22.51
CA ARG A 404 14.62 8.75 -21.41
C ARG A 404 15.94 8.54 -20.67
N GLN A 405 16.34 7.29 -20.41
CA GLN A 405 17.64 6.94 -19.80
C GLN A 405 18.86 7.51 -20.56
N SER A 406 18.71 7.82 -21.86
CA SER A 406 19.78 8.41 -22.68
C SER A 406 19.74 9.94 -22.78
N TRP A 407 18.80 10.63 -22.10
CA TRP A 407 18.78 12.09 -22.03
C TRP A 407 19.74 12.60 -20.95
N ASP A 408 20.42 13.72 -21.23
CA ASP A 408 21.48 14.26 -20.37
C ASP A 408 21.01 14.47 -18.91
N GLN A 409 19.79 14.99 -18.69
CA GLN A 409 19.25 15.22 -17.33
C GLN A 409 19.20 13.95 -16.45
N TYR A 410 18.91 12.77 -17.02
CA TYR A 410 18.86 11.53 -16.25
C TYR A 410 20.23 10.86 -16.15
N MET A 411 21.14 11.09 -17.11
CA MET A 411 22.54 10.68 -16.99
C MET A 411 23.26 11.49 -15.90
N GLU A 412 22.99 12.79 -15.79
CA GLU A 412 23.48 13.67 -14.72
C GLU A 412 22.90 13.26 -13.35
N LEU A 413 21.60 13.04 -13.26
CA LEU A 413 20.95 12.54 -12.03
C LEU A 413 21.52 11.19 -11.57
N HIS A 414 21.66 10.21 -12.49
CA HIS A 414 22.29 8.93 -12.17
C HIS A 414 23.75 9.10 -11.72
N ALA A 415 24.51 10.02 -12.34
CA ALA A 415 25.90 10.28 -11.93
C ALA A 415 25.98 10.83 -10.50
N LEU A 416 25.05 11.71 -10.11
CA LEU A 416 24.94 12.23 -8.74
C LEU A 416 24.53 11.13 -7.75
N LEU A 417 23.44 10.39 -8.02
CA LEU A 417 22.95 9.30 -7.17
C LEU A 417 23.96 8.16 -6.98
N LYS A 418 24.95 8.05 -7.88
CA LYS A 418 26.03 7.08 -7.83
C LYS A 418 27.14 7.44 -6.84
N GLU A 419 27.17 8.66 -6.32
CA GLU A 419 28.08 9.03 -5.22
C GLU A 419 27.69 8.33 -3.90
N ASP A 420 26.40 7.96 -3.74
CA ASP A 420 25.87 7.22 -2.59
C ASP A 420 25.95 5.68 -2.73
N ASP A 421 26.29 5.14 -3.92
CA ASP A 421 26.31 3.69 -4.19
C ASP A 421 27.33 2.95 -3.29
N HIS A 422 26.85 2.02 -2.47
CA HIS A 422 27.72 1.17 -1.65
C HIS A 422 28.63 0.27 -2.50
N PRO A 423 29.93 0.10 -2.12
CA PRO A 423 30.84 -0.80 -2.80
C PRO A 423 30.31 -2.23 -2.89
N PHE A 424 30.43 -2.84 -4.07
CA PHE A 424 29.88 -4.16 -4.40
C PHE A 424 30.32 -5.26 -3.41
N ASP A 425 31.58 -5.20 -2.97
CA ASP A 425 32.19 -6.15 -2.04
C ASP A 425 31.72 -6.00 -0.59
N VAL A 426 31.14 -4.85 -0.21
CA VAL A 426 30.49 -4.65 1.09
C VAL A 426 29.09 -5.29 1.06
N ALA A 427 28.32 -5.04 -0.01
CA ALA A 427 27.01 -5.64 -0.21
C ALA A 427 27.08 -7.18 -0.36
N GLU A 428 28.12 -7.69 -1.04
CA GLU A 428 28.40 -9.12 -1.13
C GLU A 428 28.62 -9.76 0.24
N ARG A 429 29.54 -9.22 1.05
CA ARG A 429 29.85 -9.78 2.39
C ARG A 429 28.61 -9.77 3.29
N ASN A 430 28.00 -8.60 3.45
CA ASN A 430 26.88 -8.39 4.39
C ASN A 430 25.67 -9.33 4.16
N HIS A 431 25.43 -9.79 2.92
CA HIS A 431 24.33 -10.72 2.60
C HIS A 431 24.79 -12.17 2.46
N PHE A 432 25.97 -12.43 1.89
CA PHE A 432 26.40 -13.79 1.52
C PHE A 432 27.29 -14.49 2.55
N ASP A 433 27.74 -13.83 3.63
CA ASP A 433 28.48 -14.46 4.75
C ASP A 433 27.73 -15.66 5.38
N GLN A 434 26.41 -15.80 5.17
CA GLN A 434 25.58 -16.92 5.62
C GLN A 434 24.84 -17.67 4.47
N ARG A 435 25.19 -17.42 3.21
CA ARG A 435 24.63 -18.10 2.03
C ARG A 435 25.66 -19.08 1.46
N SER A 436 25.24 -20.02 0.60
CA SER A 436 26.18 -20.95 -0.01
C SER A 436 26.95 -20.32 -1.19
N GLN A 437 28.14 -20.86 -1.47
CA GLN A 437 28.92 -20.47 -2.64
C GLN A 437 28.16 -20.68 -3.96
N PHE A 438 27.20 -21.62 -4.00
CA PHE A 438 26.32 -21.83 -5.15
C PHE A 438 25.34 -20.65 -5.32
N ASP A 439 24.69 -20.21 -4.24
CA ASP A 439 23.77 -19.07 -4.22
C ASP A 439 24.48 -17.80 -4.72
N LEU A 440 25.65 -17.52 -4.17
CA LEU A 440 26.52 -16.41 -4.58
C LEU A 440 26.93 -16.49 -6.06
N THR A 441 27.21 -17.70 -6.57
CA THR A 441 27.59 -17.91 -7.98
C THR A 441 26.42 -17.69 -8.92
N VAL A 442 25.21 -18.14 -8.56
CA VAL A 442 23.97 -17.87 -9.31
C VAL A 442 23.67 -16.37 -9.31
N ALA A 443 23.70 -15.72 -8.14
CA ALA A 443 23.44 -14.30 -8.01
C ALA A 443 24.44 -13.42 -8.77
N LYS A 444 25.74 -13.78 -8.77
CA LYS A 444 26.77 -13.11 -9.58
C LYS A 444 26.55 -13.28 -11.08
N LYS A 445 26.17 -14.47 -11.54
CA LYS A 445 25.82 -14.73 -12.96
C LYS A 445 24.59 -13.94 -13.38
N LEU A 446 23.52 -13.94 -12.57
CA LEU A 446 22.32 -13.14 -12.83
C LEU A 446 22.64 -11.64 -12.83
N THR A 447 23.48 -11.17 -11.90
CA THR A 447 23.96 -9.77 -11.87
C THR A 447 24.69 -9.40 -13.16
N LEU A 448 25.67 -10.21 -13.61
CA LEU A 448 26.40 -9.99 -14.86
C LEU A 448 25.50 -10.02 -16.09
N ILE A 449 24.48 -10.87 -16.12
CA ILE A 449 23.48 -10.92 -17.20
C ILE A 449 22.53 -9.70 -17.13
N SER A 450 22.20 -9.20 -15.94
CA SER A 450 21.36 -8.01 -15.76
C SER A 450 22.05 -6.69 -16.15
N GLN A 451 23.38 -6.67 -16.21
CA GLN A 451 24.15 -5.46 -16.52
C GLN A 451 23.88 -4.95 -17.94
N TRP A 452 23.12 -3.85 -18.02
CA TRP A 452 23.05 -3.00 -19.19
C TRP A 452 24.29 -2.08 -19.23
N SER A 453 25.29 -2.43 -20.05
CA SER A 453 26.55 -1.67 -20.25
C SER A 453 26.39 -0.29 -20.91
N SER A 454 25.17 0.25 -20.93
CA SER A 454 24.79 1.50 -21.59
C SER A 454 23.52 2.11 -21.00
N ARG A 455 23.15 1.82 -19.74
CA ARG A 455 21.86 2.28 -19.17
C ARG A 455 21.83 3.81 -19.08
N TYR A 456 22.76 4.39 -18.32
CA TYR A 456 22.90 5.84 -18.13
C TYR A 456 24.28 6.33 -18.61
N SER A 457 24.67 5.89 -19.81
CA SER A 457 25.95 6.26 -20.42
C SER A 457 25.87 6.27 -21.94
N LYS A 458 26.66 7.16 -22.58
CA LYS A 458 26.74 7.26 -24.05
C LYS A 458 27.00 5.88 -24.66
N PRO A 459 26.28 5.49 -25.73
CA PRO A 459 26.16 4.09 -26.15
C PRO A 459 27.53 3.48 -26.51
N SER A 460 28.02 2.62 -25.62
CA SER A 460 29.21 1.79 -25.84
C SER A 460 28.78 0.37 -26.19
N PHE A 461 29.43 -0.23 -27.20
CA PHE A 461 29.13 -1.61 -27.63
C PHE A 461 29.74 -2.68 -26.70
N SER A 462 30.42 -2.28 -25.62
CA SER A 462 31.24 -3.13 -24.76
C SER A 462 30.46 -3.78 -23.61
N GLY A 463 29.42 -4.57 -23.92
CA GLY A 463 28.79 -5.42 -22.91
C GLY A 463 27.66 -6.34 -23.42
N LEU A 464 27.38 -7.37 -22.62
CA LEU A 464 26.64 -8.59 -22.99
C LEU A 464 25.23 -8.35 -23.55
N ARG A 465 24.58 -7.22 -23.22
CA ARG A 465 23.19 -6.90 -23.59
C ARG A 465 23.01 -5.51 -24.20
N ALA A 466 24.07 -4.88 -24.73
CA ALA A 466 24.02 -3.51 -25.29
C ALA A 466 22.96 -3.33 -26.40
N ALA A 467 22.76 -4.36 -27.22
CA ALA A 467 21.75 -4.39 -28.30
C ALA A 467 20.40 -5.03 -27.90
N SER A 468 20.25 -5.51 -26.66
CA SER A 468 19.06 -6.25 -26.22
C SER A 468 17.96 -5.34 -25.67
N ALA A 469 16.73 -5.89 -25.58
CA ALA A 469 15.68 -5.37 -24.72
C ALA A 469 16.11 -5.38 -23.23
N ALA A 470 15.33 -4.79 -22.32
CA ALA A 470 15.68 -4.79 -20.90
C ALA A 470 15.81 -6.18 -20.30
N PHE A 471 16.44 -6.24 -19.13
CA PHE A 471 16.39 -7.40 -18.26
C PHE A 471 15.30 -7.16 -17.23
N ILE A 472 14.23 -7.93 -17.28
CA ILE A 472 13.15 -7.90 -16.29
C ILE A 472 13.25 -9.19 -15.50
N ALA A 473 13.51 -9.11 -14.20
CA ALA A 473 13.65 -10.27 -13.33
C ALA A 473 12.29 -10.69 -12.75
N ASP A 474 11.39 -11.14 -13.62
CA ASP A 474 10.02 -11.54 -13.29
C ASP A 474 9.87 -13.04 -12.93
N LYS A 475 8.64 -13.49 -12.65
CA LYS A 475 8.31 -14.91 -12.42
C LYS A 475 8.80 -15.87 -13.51
N THR A 476 8.94 -15.41 -14.75
CA THR A 476 9.40 -16.23 -15.88
C THR A 476 10.88 -16.57 -15.70
N LEU A 477 11.70 -15.59 -15.32
CA LEU A 477 13.09 -15.82 -14.93
C LEU A 477 13.16 -16.75 -13.71
N TRP A 478 12.43 -16.46 -12.63
CA TRP A 478 12.57 -17.22 -11.38
C TRP A 478 12.14 -18.68 -11.53
N LYS A 479 11.04 -18.97 -12.23
CA LYS A 479 10.63 -20.36 -12.56
C LYS A 479 11.64 -21.07 -13.47
N TRP A 480 12.26 -20.37 -14.41
CA TRP A 480 13.29 -20.94 -15.27
C TRP A 480 14.57 -21.27 -14.47
N VAL A 481 15.04 -20.35 -13.61
CA VAL A 481 16.19 -20.58 -12.71
C VAL A 481 15.91 -21.74 -11.77
N ASP A 482 14.74 -21.80 -11.13
CA ASP A 482 14.36 -22.88 -10.22
C ASP A 482 14.35 -24.24 -10.93
N ARG A 483 13.72 -24.33 -12.10
CA ARG A 483 13.73 -25.55 -12.92
C ARG A 483 15.15 -25.96 -13.32
N CYS A 484 15.98 -25.02 -13.81
CA CYS A 484 17.36 -25.34 -14.15
C CYS A 484 18.21 -25.78 -12.95
N ILE A 485 17.90 -25.34 -11.73
CA ILE A 485 18.54 -25.83 -10.50
C ILE A 485 18.05 -27.25 -10.17
N MET A 486 16.75 -27.54 -10.25
CA MET A 486 16.21 -28.89 -10.05
C MET A 486 16.77 -29.88 -11.08
N ASP A 487 16.75 -29.52 -12.37
CA ASP A 487 17.39 -30.24 -13.47
C ASP A 487 18.86 -30.57 -13.21
N LEU A 488 19.60 -29.69 -12.54
CA LEU A 488 21.00 -29.91 -12.16
C LEU A 488 21.12 -30.79 -10.91
N GLN A 489 20.22 -30.65 -9.93
CA GLN A 489 20.21 -31.43 -8.70
C GLN A 489 19.87 -32.91 -8.97
N GLU A 490 18.84 -33.18 -9.78
CA GLU A 490 18.51 -34.54 -10.26
C GLU A 490 19.68 -35.15 -11.04
N LYS A 491 20.36 -34.35 -11.89
CA LYS A 491 21.53 -34.82 -12.63
C LYS A 491 22.77 -35.00 -11.74
N THR A 492 22.87 -34.37 -10.56
CA THR A 492 24.00 -34.62 -9.64
C THR A 492 23.93 -35.96 -8.89
N GLU A 493 22.81 -36.68 -8.90
CA GLU A 493 22.81 -38.12 -8.56
C GLU A 493 23.52 -38.96 -9.63
N VAL A 494 23.75 -38.41 -10.85
CA VAL A 494 24.48 -39.04 -11.96
C VAL A 494 25.55 -38.09 -12.53
N PHE A 495 26.61 -37.90 -11.75
CA PHE A 495 27.86 -37.15 -12.03
C PHE A 495 27.82 -35.61 -11.95
N CYS A 496 28.61 -35.08 -11.00
CA CYS A 496 28.97 -33.67 -10.90
C CYS A 496 29.99 -33.22 -11.97
N THR A 497 29.54 -32.78 -13.14
CA THR A 497 30.17 -31.67 -13.92
C THR A 497 29.30 -31.25 -15.10
N ASN A 498 28.73 -30.04 -15.08
CA ASN A 498 28.54 -29.16 -16.27
C ASN A 498 27.85 -27.82 -15.92
N ILE A 499 28.64 -26.81 -15.53
CA ILE A 499 28.18 -25.40 -15.38
C ILE A 499 28.59 -24.53 -16.60
N LEU A 500 29.14 -25.15 -17.65
CA LEU A 500 29.74 -24.48 -18.81
C LEU A 500 28.78 -24.18 -19.97
N LEU A 501 27.51 -24.60 -19.91
CA LEU A 501 26.52 -24.39 -20.97
C LEU A 501 25.39 -23.45 -20.52
N ILE A 502 25.73 -22.17 -20.31
CA ILE A 502 24.77 -21.06 -20.26
C ILE A 502 25.22 -19.97 -21.25
N PRO A 503 25.01 -20.20 -22.55
CA PRO A 503 24.52 -19.11 -23.40
C PRO A 503 23.45 -19.55 -24.44
N CYS A 504 22.83 -18.56 -25.10
CA CYS A 504 22.15 -18.70 -26.40
C CYS A 504 20.79 -19.45 -26.51
N LEU A 505 19.89 -19.34 -25.52
CA LEU A 505 18.44 -19.55 -25.76
C LEU A 505 17.57 -18.44 -25.14
N ILE A 506 17.76 -17.22 -25.61
CA ILE A 506 16.69 -16.19 -25.65
C ILE A 506 16.56 -15.76 -27.11
N VAL A 507 15.61 -16.36 -27.81
CA VAL A 507 15.23 -16.06 -29.19
C VAL A 507 13.71 -15.91 -29.23
N ASN A 508 13.21 -15.02 -30.08
CA ASN A 508 11.80 -14.65 -30.20
C ASN A 508 10.85 -15.85 -30.19
N ASN A 509 9.76 -15.74 -29.42
CA ASN A 509 8.45 -16.12 -29.92
C ASN A 509 7.80 -14.88 -30.56
N GLN A 510 6.98 -15.11 -31.58
CA GLN A 510 6.14 -14.10 -32.23
C GLN A 510 4.86 -13.83 -31.43
#